data_AF-A0A2E9R4C9-F1
#
_entry.id   AF-A0A2E9R4C9-F1
#
_cell.length_a   1.000
_cell.length_b   1.000
_cell.length_c   1.000
_cell.angle_alpha   90.00
_cell.angle_beta   90.00
_cell.angle_gamma   90.00
#
_symmetry.space_group_name_H-M   'P 1'
#
loop_
_entity.id
_entity.type
_entity.pdbx_description
1 polymer ?
#
loop_
_entity_poly.entity_id
_entity_poly.type
_entity_poly.pdbx_seq_one_letter_code
_entity_poly.pdbx_strand_id
1 'polypeptide(L)'
;MNQRTLEWGMIAIACLFTVVFAIVVIPPLLRDGDVFGAFAAGFVNPYSSGYATDALLCWLVLAVWVVHDRVMLSVRYGWLCLLLGIVPGVAVGLPLYIVIRSRQLTQSNTH
;
A
#
# COMPACT_ATOMS: atom_id res chain seq x y z
N MET A 1 0.11 23.92 -3.16
CA MET A 1 0.39 22.96 -2.07
C MET A 1 1.84 22.54 -2.19
N ASN A 2 2.64 22.65 -1.12
CA ASN A 2 4.08 22.35 -1.21
C ASN A 2 4.34 20.84 -1.22
N GLN A 3 5.37 20.40 -1.95
CA GLN A 3 5.73 18.98 -2.06
C GLN A 3 5.97 18.31 -0.70
N ARG A 4 6.58 19.04 0.24
CA ARG A 4 6.75 18.58 1.63
C ARG A 4 5.42 18.31 2.32
N THR A 5 4.42 19.16 2.15
CA THR A 5 3.09 18.99 2.79
C THR A 5 2.39 17.75 2.26
N LEU A 6 2.52 17.47 0.96
CA LEU A 6 1.99 16.26 0.34
C LEU A 6 2.71 15.00 0.86
N GLU A 7 4.05 15.00 0.89
CA GLU A 7 4.84 13.88 1.42
C GLU A 7 4.48 13.56 2.89
N TRP A 8 4.41 14.57 3.76
CA TRP A 8 4.04 14.39 5.16
C TRP A 8 2.61 13.87 5.34
N GLY A 9 1.66 14.37 4.54
CA GLY A 9 0.28 13.87 4.56
C GLY A 9 0.19 12.39 4.18
N MET A 10 0.92 11.98 3.13
CA MET A 10 0.97 10.59 2.68
C MET A 10 1.58 9.65 3.72
N ILE A 11 2.69 10.07 4.35
CA ILE A 11 3.33 9.30 5.41
C ILE A 11 2.40 9.18 6.63
N ALA A 12 1.75 10.28 7.02
CA ALA A 12 0.83 10.27 8.16
C ALA A 12 -0.34 9.30 7.96
N ILE A 13 -0.94 9.28 6.76
CA ILE A 13 -2.03 8.34 6.42
C ILE A 13 -1.52 6.90 6.44
N ALA A 14 -0.35 6.63 5.87
CA ALA A 14 0.26 5.31 5.88
C ALA A 14 0.55 4.82 7.32
N CYS A 15 1.10 5.68 8.18
CA CYS A 15 1.34 5.37 9.58
C CYS A 15 0.03 5.12 10.33
N LEU A 16 -0.97 5.96 10.15
CA LEU A 16 -2.28 5.81 10.78
C LEU A 16 -2.93 4.47 10.42
N PHE A 17 -2.98 4.14 9.12
CA PHE A 17 -3.52 2.86 8.67
C PHE A 17 -2.73 1.67 9.21
N THR A 18 -1.39 1.76 9.23
CA THR A 18 -0.53 0.72 9.80
C THR A 18 -0.83 0.48 11.28
N VAL A 19 -1.02 1.54 12.07
CA VAL A 19 -1.38 1.45 13.48
C VAL A 19 -2.75 0.80 13.67
N VAL A 20 -3.75 1.22 12.88
CA VAL A 20 -5.09 0.63 12.93
C VAL A 20 -5.04 -0.86 12.56
N PHE A 21 -4.34 -1.22 11.49
CA PHE A 21 -4.13 -2.61 11.09
C PHE A 21 -3.45 -3.41 12.21
N ALA A 22 -2.43 -2.84 12.86
CA ALA A 22 -1.71 -3.50 13.95
C ALA A 22 -2.56 -3.71 15.21
N ILE A 23 -3.56 -2.86 15.46
CA ILE A 23 -4.45 -2.99 16.62
C ILE A 23 -5.65 -3.90 16.31
N VAL A 24 -6.16 -3.86 15.09
CA VAL A 24 -7.40 -4.55 14.72
C VAL A 24 -7.15 -5.93 14.13
N VAL A 25 -6.15 -6.08 13.26
CA VAL A 25 -5.92 -7.30 12.47
C VAL A 25 -4.86 -8.20 13.10
N ILE A 26 -3.77 -7.64 13.66
CA ILE A 26 -2.69 -8.45 14.24
C ILE A 26 -3.13 -9.28 15.47
N PRO A 27 -3.90 -8.76 16.45
CA PRO A 27 -4.27 -9.55 17.62
C PRO A 27 -5.08 -10.81 17.32
N PRO A 28 -6.14 -10.80 16.47
CA PRO A 28 -6.83 -12.03 16.08
C PRO A 28 -5.93 -12.93 15.23
N LEU A 29 -5.09 -12.37 14.36
CA LEU A 29 -4.17 -13.15 13.52
C LEU A 29 -3.13 -13.92 14.35
N LEU A 30 -2.59 -13.32 15.42
CA LEU A 30 -1.67 -13.99 16.34
C LEU A 30 -2.36 -15.04 17.22
N ARG A 31 -3.66 -14.87 17.49
CA ARG A 31 -4.44 -15.79 18.32
C ARG A 31 -4.79 -17.07 17.57
N ASP A 32 -5.29 -16.92 16.35
CA ASP A 32 -5.78 -18.05 15.55
C ASP A 32 -4.68 -18.64 14.65
N GLY A 33 -3.64 -17.86 14.34
CA GLY A 33 -2.54 -18.27 13.46
C GLY A 33 -2.97 -18.50 12.00
N ASP A 34 -4.25 -18.29 11.68
CA ASP A 34 -4.84 -18.62 10.40
C ASP A 34 -4.94 -17.38 9.49
N VAL A 35 -3.91 -17.21 8.67
CA VAL A 35 -3.84 -16.14 7.65
C VAL A 35 -4.94 -16.30 6.60
N PHE A 36 -5.30 -17.54 6.24
CA PHE A 36 -6.35 -17.79 5.25
C PHE A 36 -7.73 -17.51 5.83
N GLY A 37 -7.97 -17.87 7.10
CA GLY A 37 -9.16 -17.51 7.85
C GLY A 37 -9.33 -16.00 8.00
N ALA A 38 -8.25 -15.27 8.29
CA ALA A 38 -8.28 -13.81 8.36
C ALA A 38 -8.62 -13.16 7.01
N PHE A 39 -8.15 -13.73 5.90
CA PHE A 39 -8.54 -13.28 4.56
C PHE A 39 -10.00 -13.61 4.25
N ALA A 40 -10.44 -14.83 4.56
CA ALA A 40 -11.82 -15.28 4.38
C ALA A 40 -12.82 -14.45 5.20
N ALA A 41 -12.41 -13.94 6.38
CA ALA A 41 -13.19 -13.01 7.19
C ALA A 41 -13.52 -11.71 6.44
N GLY A 42 -12.71 -11.31 5.45
CA GLY A 42 -13.03 -10.20 4.56
C GLY A 42 -14.25 -10.46 3.66
N PHE A 43 -14.63 -11.71 3.43
CA PHE A 43 -15.67 -12.12 2.47
C PHE A 43 -16.95 -12.69 3.09
N VAL A 44 -17.15 -12.51 4.41
CA VAL A 44 -18.29 -13.09 5.13
C VAL A 44 -19.61 -12.33 4.95
N ASN A 45 -19.57 -11.09 4.46
CA ASN A 45 -20.75 -10.25 4.23
C ASN A 45 -20.56 -9.41 2.95
N PRO A 46 -21.61 -9.18 2.14
CA PRO A 46 -21.56 -8.27 0.98
C PRO A 46 -20.82 -6.94 1.20
N TYR A 47 -20.99 -6.28 2.36
CA TYR A 47 -20.30 -5.02 2.65
C TYR A 47 -18.79 -5.22 2.82
N SER A 48 -18.37 -6.21 3.61
CA SER A 48 -16.95 -6.50 3.81
C SER A 48 -16.29 -6.99 2.52
N SER A 49 -17.00 -7.83 1.75
CA SER A 49 -16.54 -8.33 0.46
C SER A 49 -16.32 -7.20 -0.54
N GLY A 50 -17.19 -6.18 -0.53
CA GLY A 50 -17.04 -4.98 -1.34
C GLY A 50 -15.74 -4.23 -1.04
N TYR A 51 -15.49 -3.93 0.24
CA TYR A 51 -14.25 -3.26 0.65
C TYR A 51 -12.99 -4.11 0.42
N ALA A 52 -13.06 -5.43 0.66
CA ALA A 52 -11.94 -6.34 0.39
C ALA A 52 -11.62 -6.40 -1.11
N THR A 53 -12.65 -6.46 -1.96
CA THR A 53 -12.49 -6.46 -3.41
C THR A 53 -11.90 -5.13 -3.90
N ASP A 54 -12.38 -4.00 -3.38
CA ASP A 54 -11.82 -2.66 -3.68
C ASP A 54 -10.33 -2.61 -3.33
N ALA A 55 -9.96 -3.01 -2.10
CA ALA A 55 -8.58 -3.07 -1.67
C ALA A 55 -7.70 -3.96 -2.57
N LEU A 56 -8.20 -5.14 -2.98
CA LEU A 56 -7.48 -6.05 -3.88
C LEU A 56 -7.31 -5.47 -5.29
N LEU A 57 -8.36 -4.85 -5.85
CA LEU A 57 -8.27 -4.23 -7.16
C LEU A 57 -7.34 -3.01 -7.15
N CYS A 58 -7.40 -2.17 -6.12
CA CYS A 58 -6.44 -1.08 -5.95
C CYS A 58 -5.00 -1.60 -5.82
N TRP A 59 -4.80 -2.74 -5.16
CA TRP A 59 -3.49 -3.38 -5.08
C TRP A 59 -2.99 -3.83 -6.45
N LEU A 60 -3.85 -4.47 -7.25
CA LEU A 60 -3.51 -4.90 -8.61
C LEU A 60 -3.20 -3.71 -9.53
N VAL A 61 -3.96 -2.63 -9.43
CA VAL A 61 -3.68 -1.38 -10.17
C VAL A 61 -2.31 -0.83 -9.78
N LEU A 62 -1.99 -0.80 -8.48
CA LEU A 62 -0.67 -0.40 -7.99
C LEU A 62 0.43 -1.35 -8.53
N ALA A 63 0.18 -2.66 -8.58
CA ALA A 63 1.11 -3.65 -9.13
C ALA A 63 1.41 -3.40 -10.61
N VAL A 64 0.38 -3.22 -11.43
CA VAL A 64 0.54 -2.88 -12.84
C VAL A 64 1.31 -1.58 -13.00
N TRP A 65 1.00 -0.57 -12.19
CA TRP A 65 1.68 0.72 -12.28
C TRP A 65 3.16 0.65 -11.88
N VAL A 66 3.49 -0.07 -10.81
CA VAL A 66 4.88 -0.31 -10.40
C VAL A 66 5.65 -1.07 -11.47
N VAL A 67 5.06 -2.09 -12.09
CA VAL A 67 5.69 -2.85 -13.18
C VAL A 67 5.94 -1.95 -14.39
N HIS A 68 4.96 -1.14 -14.77
CA HIS A 68 5.10 -0.19 -15.86
C HIS A 68 6.25 0.81 -15.62
N ASP A 69 6.30 1.44 -14.44
CA ASP A 69 7.34 2.40 -14.09
C ASP A 69 8.73 1.74 -13.92
N ARG A 70 8.80 0.47 -13.51
CA ARG A 70 10.06 -0.29 -13.50
C ARG A 70 10.63 -0.42 -14.90
N VAL A 71 9.78 -0.68 -15.89
CA VAL A 71 10.18 -0.85 -17.30
C VAL A 71 10.53 0.50 -17.94
N MET A 72 9.71 1.53 -17.72
CA MET A 72 9.85 2.82 -18.42
C MET A 72 10.81 3.81 -17.75
N LEU A 73 10.89 3.79 -16.41
CA LEU A 73 11.55 4.82 -15.61
C LEU A 73 12.69 4.26 -14.74
N SER A 74 12.94 2.95 -14.78
CA SER A 74 13.96 2.26 -13.97
C SER A 74 13.88 2.58 -12.46
N VAL A 75 12.66 2.85 -11.95
CA VAL A 75 12.44 3.24 -10.55
C VAL A 75 12.92 2.12 -9.62
N ARG A 76 13.94 2.40 -8.81
CA ARG A 76 14.49 1.44 -7.84
C ARG A 76 13.59 1.41 -6.60
N TYR A 77 13.44 0.23 -6.00
CA TYR A 77 12.64 -0.05 -4.78
C TYR A 77 11.10 -0.06 -4.90
N GLY A 78 10.50 0.12 -6.09
CA GLY A 78 9.04 0.05 -6.26
C GLY A 78 8.39 -1.29 -5.82
N TRP A 79 9.12 -2.40 -5.97
CA TRP A 79 8.69 -3.73 -5.52
C TRP A 79 8.48 -3.85 -3.99
N LEU A 80 9.18 -3.05 -3.18
CA LEU A 80 8.97 -3.02 -1.73
C LEU A 80 7.59 -2.44 -1.36
N CYS A 81 7.10 -1.50 -2.18
CA CYS A 81 5.76 -0.94 -2.02
C CYS A 81 4.66 -1.96 -2.36
N LEU A 82 4.96 -2.96 -3.20
CA LEU A 82 4.04 -4.07 -3.47
C LEU A 82 3.96 -5.00 -2.28
N LEU A 83 5.09 -5.33 -1.64
CA LEU A 83 5.12 -6.12 -0.41
C LEU A 83 4.34 -5.43 0.71
N LEU A 84 4.57 -4.12 0.91
CA LEU A 84 3.81 -3.30 1.87
C LEU A 84 2.32 -3.15 1.49
N GLY A 85 2.01 -3.22 0.20
CA GLY A 85 0.64 -3.23 -0.32
C GLY A 85 -0.12 -4.52 0.01
N ILE A 86 0.58 -5.65 0.16
CA ILE A 86 -0.01 -6.94 0.59
C ILE A 86 -0.18 -6.96 2.10
N VAL A 87 0.85 -6.55 2.86
CA VAL A 87 0.82 -6.46 4.34
C VAL A 87 1.64 -5.23 4.74
N PRO A 88 1.06 -4.12 5.26
CA PRO A 88 -0.24 -4.00 5.92
C PRO A 88 -1.44 -3.69 4.99
N GLY A 89 -1.22 -3.17 3.79
CA GLY A 89 -2.30 -2.86 2.84
C GLY A 89 -1.95 -1.76 1.82
N VAL A 90 -2.78 -1.63 0.78
CA VAL A 90 -2.57 -0.68 -0.33
C VAL A 90 -2.51 0.77 0.12
N ALA A 91 -3.26 1.12 1.17
CA ALA A 91 -3.24 2.43 1.80
C ALA A 91 -1.86 2.84 2.35
N VAL A 92 -0.93 1.88 2.51
CA VAL A 92 0.47 2.11 2.89
C VAL A 92 1.36 2.04 1.66
N GLY A 93 1.17 1.04 0.80
CA GLY A 93 1.97 0.83 -0.40
C GLY A 93 1.90 1.98 -1.41
N LEU A 94 0.69 2.48 -1.70
CA LEU A 94 0.47 3.54 -2.69
C LEU A 94 1.11 4.89 -2.29
N PRO A 95 0.86 5.45 -1.08
CA PRO A 95 1.48 6.71 -0.70
C PRO A 95 3.01 6.63 -0.64
N LEU A 96 3.57 5.54 -0.11
CA LEU A 96 5.02 5.34 -0.10
C LEU A 96 5.59 5.25 -1.52
N TYR A 97 4.90 4.58 -2.43
CA TYR A 97 5.28 4.52 -3.83
C TYR A 97 5.34 5.91 -4.47
N ILE A 98 4.33 6.75 -4.22
CA ILE A 98 4.29 8.12 -4.74
C ILE A 98 5.45 8.95 -4.19
N VAL A 99 5.80 8.84 -2.91
CA VAL A 99 6.96 9.56 -2.31
C VAL A 99 8.28 9.12 -2.95
N ILE A 100 8.48 7.82 -3.16
CA ILE A 100 9.73 7.30 -3.76
C ILE A 100 9.83 7.77 -5.22
N ARG A 101 8.72 7.65 -5.97
CA ARG A 101 8.64 8.05 -7.37
C ARG A 101 8.90 9.54 -7.54
N SER A 102 8.30 10.40 -6.72
CA SER A 102 8.47 11.85 -6.83
C SER A 102 9.94 12.26 -6.63
N ARG A 103 10.62 11.67 -5.65
CA ARG A 103 12.04 11.95 -5.36
C ARG A 103 12.97 11.51 -6.49
N GLN A 104 12.73 10.34 -7.08
CA GLN A 104 13.58 9.82 -8.17
C GLN A 104 13.40 10.60 -9.48
N LEU A 105 12.16 11.00 -9.81
CA LEU A 105 11.88 11.82 -10.99
C LEU A 105 12.42 13.25 -10.87
N THR A 106 12.42 13.83 -9.66
CA THR A 106 13.07 15.12 -9.43
C THR A 106 14.58 15.02 -9.64
N GLN A 107 15.23 13.94 -9.17
CA GLN A 107 16.67 13.75 -9.36
C GLN A 107 17.06 13.51 -10.82
N SER A 108 16.26 12.77 -11.59
CA SER A 108 16.55 12.54 -13.02
C SER A 108 16.46 13.79 -13.88
N ASN A 109 15.64 14.77 -13.51
CA ASN A 109 15.50 16.05 -14.22
C ASN A 109 16.56 17.11 -13.83
N THR A 110 17.45 16.80 -12.88
CA THR A 110 18.52 17.72 -12.45
C THR A 110 19.89 17.39 -13.08
N HIS A 111 19.89 16.58 -14.14
CA HIS A 111 21.04 16.28 -15.00
C HIS A 111 20.75 16.77 -16.42
#